data_AF-A0A3L7XCF0-F1
#
_entry.id   AF-A0A3L7XCF0-F1
#
_cell.length_a   1.000
_cell.length_b   1.000
_cell.length_c   1.000
_cell.angle_alpha   90.00
_cell.angle_beta   90.00
_cell.angle_gamma   90.00
#
_symmetry.space_group_name_H-M   'P 1'
#
loop_
_entity.id
_entity.type
_entity.pdbx_description
1 polymer ?
#
loop_
_entity_poly.entity_id
_entity_poly.type
_entity_poly.pdbx_seq_one_letter_code
_entity_poly.pdbx_strand_id
1 'polypeptide(L)' 'MRVLLLKDVYKLGLAGDVKKVADGYARNFLLPQHLAV' A
#
# COMPACT_ATOMS: atom_id res chain seq x y z
N MET A 1 -1.08 0.32 9.99
CA MET A 1 -1.02 1.51 9.12
C MET A 1 -2.22 1.51 8.20
N ARG A 2 -2.84 2.66 7.93
CA ARG A 2 -3.76 2.80 6.78
C ARG A 2 -2.98 3.48 5.66
N VAL A 3 -3.04 2.92 4.46
CA VAL A 3 -2.34 3.43 3.28
C VAL A 3 -3.31 3.54 2.12
N LEU A 4 -3.11 4.54 1.27
CA LEU A 4 -3.78 4.69 -0.02
C LEU A 4 -2.92 4.07 -1.10
N LEU A 5 -3.44 3.09 -1.83
CA LEU A 5 -2.73 2.50 -2.96
C LEU A 5 -2.66 3.49 -4.12
N LEU A 6 -1.47 3.74 -4.64
CA LEU A 6 -1.24 4.57 -5.83
C LEU A 6 -1.29 3.77 -7.13
N LYS A 7 -1.09 2.45 -7.03
CA LYS A 7 -1.08 1.50 -8.15
C LYS A 7 -1.84 0.24 -7.75
N ASP A 8 -2.25 -0.53 -8.75
CA ASP A 8 -2.84 -1.85 -8.53
C ASP A 8 -1.79 -2.78 -7.92
N VAL A 9 -2.11 -3.36 -6.77
CA VAL A 9 -1.24 -4.31 -6.07
C VAL A 9 -1.95 -5.65 -6.01
N TYR A 10 -1.34 -6.66 -6.65
CA TYR A 10 -1.88 -8.01 -6.73
C TYR A 10 -2.20 -8.57 -5.33
N LYS A 11 -3.44 -9.07 -5.17
CA LYS A 11 -4.00 -9.59 -3.89
C LYS A 11 -4.14 -8.57 -2.75
N LEU A 12 -3.93 -7.27 -2.99
CA LEU A 12 -4.09 -6.22 -1.97
C LEU A 12 -5.24 -5.27 -2.30
N GLY A 13 -5.29 -4.75 -3.53
CA GLY A 13 -6.33 -3.81 -3.98
C GLY A 13 -5.95 -3.08 -5.27
N LEU A 14 -6.87 -2.22 -5.72
CA LEU A 14 -6.66 -1.36 -6.89
C LEU A 14 -6.11 0.01 -6.47
N ALA A 15 -5.58 0.75 -7.43
CA ALA A 15 -5.20 2.15 -7.23
C ALA A 15 -6.41 2.97 -6.74
N GLY A 16 -6.20 3.78 -5.71
CA GLY A 16 -7.24 4.56 -5.03
C GLY A 16 -7.87 3.86 -3.82
N ASP A 17 -7.62 2.57 -3.60
CA ASP A 17 -8.12 1.87 -2.42
C ASP A 17 -7.35 2.27 -1.16
N VAL A 18 -8.09 2.52 -0.08
CA VAL A 18 -7.52 2.64 1.26
C VAL A 18 -7.55 1.27 1.93
N LYS A 19 -6.37 0.73 2.27
CA LYS A 19 -6.22 -0.57 2.94
C LYS A 19 -5.51 -0.42 4.27
N LYS A 20 -5.91 -1.25 5.23
CA LYS A 20 -5.21 -1.39 6.51
C LYS A 20 -4.19 -2.52 6.38
N VAL A 21 -2.92 -2.18 6.52
CA VAL A 21 -1.79 -3.11 6.40
C VAL A 21 -0.92 -3.08 7.65
N ALA A 22 -0.09 -4.13 7.81
CA ALA A 22 0.94 -4.16 8.85
C ALA A 22 1.95 -3.03 8.63
N ASP A 23 2.44 -2.42 9.71
CA ASP A 23 3.29 -1.24 9.60
C ASP A 23 4.62 -1.53 8.91
N GLY A 24 5.16 -2.74 9.08
CA GLY A 24 6.37 -3.19 8.38
C GLY A 24 6.17 -3.33 6.87
N TYR A 25 4.99 -3.80 6.45
CA TYR A 25 4.67 -3.93 5.02
C TYR A 25 4.51 -2.55 4.35
N ALA A 26 3.87 -1.60 5.03
CA ALA A 26 3.82 -0.21 4.58
C ALA A 26 5.22 0.41 4.48
N ARG A 27 6.01 0.37 5.56
CA ARG A 27 7.29 1.08 5.67
C ARG A 27 8.43 0.46 4.85
N ASN A 28 8.47 -0.86 4.72
CA ASN A 28 9.62 -1.54 4.11
C ASN A 28 9.38 -1.96 2.66
N PHE A 29 8.12 -1.99 2.19
CA PHE A 29 7.78 -2.45 0.85
C PHE A 29 6.96 -1.42 0.07
N LEU A 30 5.79 -1.03 0.58
CA LEU A 30 4.86 -0.19 -0.19
C LEU A 30 5.35 1.25 -0.37
N LEU A 31 5.81 1.89 0.71
CA LEU A 31 6.27 3.28 0.70
C LEU A 31 7.57 3.48 -0.12
N PRO A 32 8.64 2.67 0.06
CA PRO A 32 9.88 2.84 -0.70
C PRO A 32 9.70 2.59 -2.21
N GLN A 33 8.74 1.74 -2.59
CA GLN A 33 8.43 1.44 -3.99
C GLN A 33 7.37 2.37 -4.59
N HIS A 34 6.91 3.38 -3.85
CA HIS A 34 5.89 4.33 -4.31
C HIS A 34 4.59 3.64 -4.77
N LEU A 35 4.24 2.52 -4.12
CA LEU A 35 3.02 1.77 -4.38
C LEU A 35 1.84 2.28 -3.54
N ALA A 36 2.12 2.94 -2.41
CA ALA A 36 1.11 3.50 -1.53
C ALA A 36 1.65 4.74 -0.80
N VAL A 37 0.75 5.53 -0.19
CA VAL A 37 1.06 6.65 0.73
C VAL A 37 0.28 6.56 2.03
#